data_AF-A0A920KPF9-F1
#
_entry.id   AF-A0A920KPF9-F1
#
_cell.length_a   1.000
_cell.length_b   1.000
_cell.length_c   1.000
_cell.angle_alpha   90.00
_cell.angle_beta   90.00
_cell.angle_gamma   90.00
#
_symmetry.space_group_name_H-M   'P 1'
#
loop_
_entity.id
_entity.type
_entity.pdbx_description
1 polymer ?
#
loop_
_entity_poly.entity_id
_entity_poly.type
_entity_poly.pdbx_seq_one_letter_code
_entity_poly.pdbx_strand_id
1 'polypeptide(L)' 'MKHYCHIGMAVDTPAGLVVPVIRDVDKKSIWELAAEVAAVAERARNKQLKPDDMQGGCLR' A
#
# COMPACT_ATOMS: atom_id res chain seq x y z
N MET A 1 -18.00 -4.08 15.05
CA MET A 1 -17.50 -3.41 13.83
C MET A 1 -16.06 -3.86 13.63
N LYS A 2 -15.71 -4.48 12.50
CA LYS A 2 -14.32 -4.85 12.21
C LYS A 2 -13.69 -3.67 11.49
N HIS A 3 -12.86 -2.90 12.19
CA HIS A 3 -12.23 -1.68 11.67
C HIS A 3 -11.04 -2.05 10.77
N TYR A 4 -11.29 -2.73 9.65
CA TYR A 4 -10.23 -2.94 8.67
C TYR A 4 -10.03 -1.63 7.91
N CYS A 5 -9.01 -0.87 8.31
CA CYS A 5 -8.58 0.28 7.54
C CYS A 5 -7.61 -0.21 6.46
N HIS A 6 -7.86 0.22 5.22
CA HIS A 6 -6.96 0.01 4.10
C HIS A 6 -6.55 1.38 3.59
N ILE A 7 -5.24 1.63 3.51
CA ILE A 7 -4.71 2.88 3.00
C ILE A 7 -4.22 2.62 1.58
N GLY A 8 -4.88 3.24 0.61
CA GLY A 8 -4.39 3.33 -0.76
C GLY A 8 -3.36 4.45 -0.86
N MET A 9 -2.16 4.14 -1.33
CA MET A 9 -1.10 5.13 -1.56
C MET A 9 -0.88 5.25 -3.06
N ALA A 10 -1.23 6.40 -3.64
CA ALA A 10 -0.92 6.68 -5.04
C ALA A 10 0.57 7.07 -5.16
N VAL A 11 1.32 6.28 -5.93
CA VAL A 11 2.74 6.50 -6.19
C VAL A 11 2.90 6.76 -7.67
N ASP A 12 3.39 7.95 -7.99
CA ASP A 12 3.82 8.27 -9.34
C ASP A 12 5.20 7.64 -9.57
N THR A 13 5.28 6.76 -10.56
CA THR A 13 6.51 6.05 -10.92
C THR A 13 6.79 6.28 -12.39
N PRO A 14 8.05 6.19 -12.85
CA PRO A 14 8.37 6.33 -14.27
C PRO A 14 7.68 5.26 -15.17
N ALA A 15 7.08 4.24 -14.56
CA ALA A 15 6.28 3.22 -15.21
C ALA A 15 4.81 3.62 -15.47
N GLY A 16 4.33 4.67 -14.82
CA GLY A 16 2.93 5.03 -14.70
C GLY A 16 2.48 5.18 -13.24
N LEU A 17 1.23 5.58 -13.06
CA LEU A 17 0.60 5.71 -11.75
C LEU A 17 0.27 4.32 -11.19
N VAL A 18 0.83 3.99 -10.03
CA VAL A 18 0.50 2.76 -9.30
C VAL A 18 -0.11 3.10 -7.95
N VAL A 19 -1.12 2.33 -7.53
CA VAL A 19 -1.81 2.54 -6.25
C VAL A 19 -1.73 1.27 -5.41
N PRO A 20 -0.62 1.05 -4.67
CA PRO A 20 -0.57 0.02 -3.64
C PRO A 20 -1.61 0.23 -2.54
N VAL A 21 -2.10 -0.88 -2.00
CA VAL A 21 -3.07 -0.91 -0.90
C VAL A 21 -2.47 -1.62 0.30
N ILE A 22 -2.31 -0.88 1.39
CA ILE A 22 -1.79 -1.43 2.65
C ILE A 22 -2.98 -1.87 3.51
N ARG A 23 -3.01 -3.17 3.82
CA ARG A 23 -4.09 -3.80 4.58
C ARG A 23 -3.78 -3.88 6.08
N ASP A 24 -4.85 -3.93 6.88
CA ASP A 24 -4.80 -4.09 8.35
C ASP A 24 -3.94 -3.02 9.04
N VAL A 25 -4.04 -1.76 8.60
CA VAL A 25 -3.26 -0.67 9.23
C VAL A 25 -3.70 -0.39 10.67
N ASP A 26 -4.89 -0.83 11.05
CA ASP A 26 -5.45 -0.76 12.40
C ASP A 26 -4.80 -1.73 13.39
N LYS A 27 -4.19 -2.82 12.89
CA LYS A 27 -3.54 -3.84 13.73
C LYS A 27 -2.04 -3.63 13.90
N LYS A 28 -1.46 -2.66 13.19
CA LYS A 28 -0.02 -2.40 13.13
C LYS A 28 0.31 -1.11 13.86
N SER A 29 1.48 -1.05 14.49
CA SER A 29 1.96 0.20 15.08
C SER A 29 2.37 1.19 13.98
N ILE A 30 2.26 2.50 14.25
CA ILE A 30 2.61 3.57 13.29
C ILE A 30 4.02 3.39 12.71
N TRP A 31 4.96 2.92 13.54
CA TRP A 31 6.35 2.66 13.13
C TRP A 31 6.47 1.50 12.14
N GLU A 32 5.77 0.39 12.39
CA GLU A 32 5.74 -0.76 11.50
C GLU A 32 5.06 -0.40 10.18
N LEU A 33 3.95 0.35 10.27
CA LEU A 33 3.25 0.88 9.12
C LEU A 33 4.18 1.76 8.27
N ALA A 34 4.92 2.69 8.88
CA ALA A 34 5.83 3.58 8.17
C ALA A 34 6.94 2.80 7.42
N ALA A 35 7.52 1.78 8.06
CA ALA A 35 8.53 0.93 7.43
C ALA A 35 7.95 0.12 6.25
N GLU A 36 6.74 -0.41 6.41
CA GLU A 36 6.06 -1.19 5.38
C GLU A 36 5.60 -0.31 4.21
N VAL A 37 5.05 0.88 4.48
CA VAL A 37 4.72 1.90 3.47
C VAL A 37 5.96 2.26 2.67
N ALA A 38 7.09 2.52 3.32
CA ALA A 38 8.33 2.87 2.66
C ALA A 38 8.83 1.73 1.75
N ALA A 39 8.80 0.49 2.24
CA ALA A 39 9.17 -0.69 1.46
C ALA A 39 8.25 -0.90 0.24
N VAL A 40 6.94 -0.71 0.40
CA VAL A 40 5.97 -0.80 -0.69
C VAL A 40 6.18 0.34 -1.70
N ALA A 41 6.45 1.55 -1.24
CA ALA A 41 6.75 2.69 -2.10
C ALA A 41 8.08 2.53 -2.88
N GLU A 42 9.09 1.89 -2.30
CA GLU A 42 10.30 1.50 -3.03
C GLU A 42 10.04 0.41 -4.06
N ARG A 43 9.28 -0.63 -3.70
CA ARG A 43 8.86 -1.66 -4.65
C ARG A 43 8.04 -1.08 -5.81
N ALA A 44 7.23 -0.06 -5.53
CA ALA A 44 6.47 0.69 -6.54
C ALA A 44 7.38 1.37 -7.53
N ARG A 45 8.32 2.15 -7.03
CA ARG A 45 9.32 2.80 -7.86
C ARG A 45 10.15 1.79 -8.67
N ASN A 46 10.44 0.62 -8.10
CA ASN A 46 11.22 -0.43 -8.73
C ASN A 46 10.42 -1.38 -9.65
N LYS A 47 9.12 -1.14 -9.90
CA LYS A 47 8.25 -2.03 -10.70
C LYS A 47 8.13 -3.47 -10.14
N GLN A 48 8.45 -3.66 -8.87
CA GLN A 48 8.41 -4.98 -8.19
C GLN A 48 7.15 -5.16 -7.34
N LEU A 49 6.07 -4.41 -7.60
CA LEU A 49 4.80 -4.68 -6.94
C LEU A 49 4.25 -6.02 -7.39
N LYS A 50 3.88 -6.84 -6.42
CA LYS A 50 3.09 -8.02 -6.71
C LYS A 50 1.66 -7.59 -7.01
N PRO A 51 0.95 -8.29 -7.92
CA PRO A 51 -0.48 -8.07 -8.15
C PRO A 51 -1.32 -8.09 -6.87
N ASP A 52 -0.89 -8.86 -5.87
CA ASP A 52 -1.50 -8.92 -4.53
C ASP A 52 -1.47 -7.59 -3.75
N ASP A 53 -0.46 -6.73 -3.98
CA ASP A 53 -0.34 -5.41 -3.34
C ASP A 53 -1.20 -4.33 -4.03
N MET A 54 -1.67 -4.61 -5.26
CA MET A 54 -2.50 -3.71 -6.07
C MET A 54 -4.00 -4.07 -6.03
N GLN A 55 -4.34 -5.31 -5.71
CA GLN A 55 -5.73 -5.76 -5.58
C GLN A 55 -6.17 -5.71 -4.12
N GLY A 56 -7.20 -4.89 -3.82
CA GLY A 56 -7.79 -4.85 -2.47
C GLY A 56 -8.34 -3.49 -2.03
N GLY A 57 -8.10 -2.44 -2.81
CA GLY A 57 -8.59 -1.10 -2.52
C GLY A 57 -10.08 -1.01 -2.83
N CYS A 58 -10.93 -1.43 -1.89
CA CYS A 58 -12.32 -1.03 -1.91
C CYS A 58 -12.40 0.44 -1.44
N LEU A 59 -12.20 1.37 -2.37
CA LEU A 59 -12.71 2.73 -2.25
C LEU A 59 -14.01 2.75 -3.05
N ARG A 60 -15.14 2.81 -2.36
CA ARG A 60 -16.44 3.12 -2.95
C ARG A 60 -16.92 4.46 -2.43
#